data_AF-A0A6P4Z739-F1
#
_entry.id   AF-A0A6P4Z739-F1
#
_cell.length_a   1.000
_cell.length_b   1.000
_cell.length_c   1.000
_cell.angle_alpha   90.00
_cell.angle_beta   90.00
_cell.angle_gamma   90.00
#
_symmetry.space_group_name_H-M   'P 1'
#
loop_
_entity.id
_entity.type
_entity.pdbx_description
1 polymer ?
#
loop_
_entity_poly.entity_id
_entity_poly.type
_entity_poly.pdbx_seq_one_letter_code
_entity_poly.pdbx_strand_id
1 'polypeptide(L)'
;MASPVKSSRFRTLKVTKKTSIKDFVSAHKLEFEKGKGFYQLTKPEIIQDYKEIVARRKSDGAFISGSAVRTTLGIPADAGKKFKFDLAKIPDFDVFVQSTSYNRALMPDTEFLYEVGGGGDEPAPAVTPPAGGKKRKAEAAPAATAATKKRGVKAEPEAEPAAGTSAPPPAPPGGGGPMEIVFCFDTTGSMYPCLAEVRKKIQDVVKRLHKDIAGIRMALMAHGDYMDATTTYDVTWLDFTTDQKRLCNWANSVQATYGHDLDECYELALRKVRTELSWTPGTQRSLVMIGDCEPHAPNFHLNKDKIDWKKETDLLLEMGVHIYAVQALNRGPSTKFYKELARRTHGCHLNLNQFASIVDFMMAICYRERGADQLEAYEKEVRSRKGGGGMNRELHQLFDVLAGRTTTFTAAGAADGDLVPVKPSRFQVLTVDERCDIKTFVSNNSLIFKTGRGFYEFTKPEKISDKKEVVLVDKTTGDMFTGPEACDMIGAGGSGRIKPASLDSWRVFVQSTSYNRVLMPDTGFLYEVDPDH
;
A
#
# COMPACT_ATOMS: atom_id res chain seq x y z
N MET A 1 -7.25 53.44 -8.82
CA MET A 1 -7.61 53.26 -7.41
C MET A 1 -8.01 51.81 -7.20
N ALA A 2 -7.32 51.10 -6.32
CA ALA A 2 -7.62 49.70 -6.04
C ALA A 2 -8.91 49.61 -5.21
N SER A 3 -9.87 48.79 -5.66
CA SER A 3 -11.08 48.53 -4.89
C SER A 3 -10.76 47.61 -3.70
N PRO A 4 -11.35 47.85 -2.52
CA PRO A 4 -11.09 47.04 -1.34
C PRO A 4 -11.78 45.68 -1.47
N VAL A 5 -11.02 44.60 -1.33
CA VAL A 5 -11.56 43.23 -1.24
C VAL A 5 -12.23 43.09 0.13
N LYS A 6 -13.53 42.77 0.15
CA LYS A 6 -14.29 42.48 1.38
C LYS A 6 -13.54 41.41 2.20
N SER A 7 -13.30 41.71 3.47
CA SER A 7 -12.59 40.88 4.45
C SER A 7 -13.32 39.57 4.85
N SER A 8 -14.17 39.00 4.00
CA SER A 8 -15.11 37.93 4.37
C SER A 8 -14.86 36.56 3.72
N ARG A 9 -13.74 36.35 3.01
CA ARG A 9 -13.44 35.04 2.39
C ARG A 9 -12.94 34.00 3.40
N PHE A 10 -12.06 34.41 4.32
CA PHE A 10 -11.36 33.50 5.22
C PHE A 10 -11.68 33.75 6.69
N ARG A 11 -11.97 32.68 7.41
CA ARG A 11 -11.90 32.61 8.86
C ARG A 11 -10.46 32.27 9.27
N THR A 12 -9.80 33.18 9.99
CA THR A 12 -8.45 32.96 10.52
C THR A 12 -8.54 32.30 11.89
N LEU A 13 -7.83 31.20 12.08
CA LEU A 13 -7.80 30.40 13.31
C LEU A 13 -6.36 30.22 13.79
N LYS A 14 -6.10 30.42 15.09
CA LYS A 14 -4.77 30.24 15.68
C LYS A 14 -4.51 28.78 16.03
N VAL A 15 -3.32 28.30 15.68
CA VAL A 15 -2.87 26.94 15.97
C VAL A 15 -2.03 26.98 17.24
N THR A 16 -2.59 26.49 18.35
CA THR A 16 -1.94 26.53 19.67
C THR A 16 -1.07 25.32 19.97
N LYS A 17 -1.29 24.21 19.27
CA LYS A 17 -0.51 22.97 19.41
C LYS A 17 -0.40 22.28 18.06
N LYS A 18 0.62 21.45 17.89
CA LYS A 18 0.79 20.65 16.67
C LYS A 18 -0.41 19.73 16.51
N THR A 19 -1.08 19.79 15.37
CA THR A 19 -2.31 19.03 15.12
C THR A 19 -2.52 18.83 13.63
N SER A 20 -3.32 17.84 13.23
CA SER A 20 -3.70 17.66 11.82
C SER A 20 -4.78 18.69 11.44
N ILE A 21 -4.88 19.03 10.15
CA ILE A 21 -6.01 19.85 9.65
C ILE A 21 -7.34 19.20 10.04
N LYS A 22 -7.48 17.88 9.92
CA LYS A 22 -8.70 17.14 10.29
C LYS A 22 -9.12 17.43 11.73
N ASP A 23 -8.21 17.24 12.67
CA ASP A 23 -8.52 17.42 14.10
C ASP A 23 -8.74 18.89 14.43
N PHE A 24 -7.96 19.79 13.81
CA PHE A 24 -8.07 21.22 14.02
C PHE A 24 -9.42 21.77 13.53
N VAL A 25 -9.84 21.39 12.33
CA VAL A 25 -11.12 21.78 11.73
C VAL A 25 -12.28 21.22 12.55
N SER A 26 -12.19 19.95 12.98
CA SER A 26 -13.20 19.32 13.86
C SER A 26 -13.31 20.02 15.22
N ALA A 27 -12.18 20.34 15.85
CA ALA A 27 -12.14 21.06 17.13
C ALA A 27 -12.76 22.47 17.06
N HIS A 28 -12.72 23.09 15.88
CA HIS A 28 -13.32 24.40 15.63
C HIS A 28 -14.76 24.35 15.08
N LYS A 29 -15.38 23.16 15.09
CA LYS A 29 -16.73 22.90 14.57
C LYS A 29 -16.89 23.32 13.10
N LEU A 30 -15.85 23.07 12.32
CA LEU A 30 -15.84 23.23 10.87
C LEU A 30 -15.85 21.83 10.23
N GLU A 31 -16.41 21.71 9.04
CA GLU A 31 -16.30 20.47 8.25
C GLU A 31 -15.03 20.50 7.40
N PHE A 32 -14.40 19.36 7.19
CA PHE A 32 -13.27 19.31 6.27
C PHE A 32 -13.76 19.27 4.83
N GLU A 33 -13.45 20.33 4.08
CA GLU A 33 -13.67 20.39 2.64
C GLU A 33 -12.34 20.59 1.90
N LYS A 34 -12.06 19.71 0.94
CA LYS A 34 -10.81 19.74 0.16
C LYS A 34 -10.71 21.08 -0.58
N GLY A 35 -9.59 21.78 -0.38
CA GLY A 35 -9.33 23.07 -1.03
C GLY A 35 -9.78 24.28 -0.22
N LYS A 36 -10.53 24.12 0.87
CA LYS A 36 -10.95 25.26 1.71
C LYS A 36 -9.97 25.66 2.81
N GLY A 37 -8.97 24.83 3.10
CA GLY A 37 -8.00 25.03 4.17
C GLY A 37 -6.64 25.51 3.69
N PHE A 38 -6.06 26.51 4.34
CA PHE A 38 -4.73 27.05 4.02
C PHE A 38 -3.86 27.13 5.27
N TYR A 39 -2.68 26.52 5.23
CA TYR A 39 -1.71 26.57 6.33
C TYR A 39 -0.70 27.68 6.11
N GLN A 40 -0.31 28.38 7.17
CA GLN A 40 0.78 29.36 7.12
C GLN A 40 2.13 28.66 6.93
N LEU A 41 2.93 29.17 6.02
CA LEU A 41 4.33 28.77 5.86
C LEU A 41 5.19 29.47 6.91
N THR A 42 6.05 28.69 7.57
CA THR A 42 7.04 29.18 8.54
C THR A 42 8.48 28.90 8.14
N LYS A 43 8.68 28.07 7.11
CA LYS A 43 10.00 27.69 6.59
C LYS A 43 9.94 27.54 5.07
N PRO A 44 11.09 27.54 4.38
CA PRO A 44 11.13 27.27 2.94
C PRO A 44 10.52 25.91 2.61
N GLU A 45 9.67 25.87 1.59
CA GLU A 45 8.93 24.66 1.19
C GLU A 45 8.84 24.54 -0.34
N ILE A 46 8.81 23.31 -0.85
CA ILE A 46 8.53 23.03 -2.27
C ILE A 46 7.01 22.93 -2.43
N ILE A 47 6.43 23.82 -3.23
CA ILE A 47 4.99 23.96 -3.44
C ILE A 47 4.66 23.53 -4.88
N GLN A 48 3.58 22.78 -5.05
CA GLN A 48 3.07 22.41 -6.37
C GLN A 48 2.40 23.62 -7.03
N ASP A 49 2.62 23.79 -8.32
CA ASP A 49 2.14 24.93 -9.11
C ASP A 49 0.62 25.08 -9.16
N TYR A 50 -0.14 24.00 -8.98
CA TYR A 50 -1.61 24.04 -8.97
C TYR A 50 -2.21 24.48 -7.63
N LYS A 51 -1.42 24.58 -6.55
CA LYS A 51 -1.95 24.99 -5.24
C LYS A 51 -2.24 26.50 -5.23
N GLU A 52 -3.38 26.85 -4.65
CA GLU A 52 -3.68 28.26 -4.39
C GLU A 52 -2.78 28.80 -3.27
N ILE A 53 -2.34 30.04 -3.44
CA ILE A 53 -1.52 30.78 -2.47
C ILE A 53 -2.28 32.05 -2.10
N VAL A 54 -2.31 32.33 -0.81
CA VAL A 54 -2.90 33.54 -0.25
C VAL A 54 -1.81 34.23 0.55
N ALA A 55 -1.60 35.53 0.31
CA ALA A 55 -0.66 36.33 1.08
C ALA A 55 -1.43 37.35 1.91
N ARG A 56 -1.06 37.52 3.18
CA ARG A 56 -1.57 38.60 4.03
C ARG A 56 -0.45 39.59 4.28
N ARG A 57 -0.65 40.85 3.89
CA ARG A 57 0.32 41.91 4.12
C ARG A 57 0.35 42.26 5.61
N LYS A 58 1.54 42.29 6.21
CA LYS A 58 1.70 42.52 7.66
C LYS A 58 1.41 43.96 8.08
N SER A 59 1.60 44.93 7.17
CA SER A 59 1.41 46.36 7.49
C SER A 59 -0.04 46.75 7.75
N ASP A 60 -1.00 46.11 7.09
CA ASP A 60 -2.43 46.48 7.15
C ASP A 60 -3.39 45.29 7.24
N GLY A 61 -2.86 44.05 7.26
CA GLY A 61 -3.65 42.82 7.35
C GLY A 61 -4.41 42.46 6.07
N ALA A 62 -4.18 43.17 4.96
CA ALA A 62 -4.90 42.93 3.70
C ALA A 62 -4.49 41.60 3.04
N PHE A 63 -5.48 40.81 2.60
CA PHE A 63 -5.25 39.58 1.84
C PHE A 63 -5.12 39.84 0.34
N ILE A 64 -4.18 39.14 -0.30
CA ILE A 64 -3.95 39.09 -1.74
C ILE A 64 -4.06 37.61 -2.17
N SER A 65 -4.82 37.34 -3.22
CA SER A 65 -5.04 35.99 -3.78
C SER A 65 -5.21 36.06 -5.31
N GLY A 66 -5.43 34.92 -5.97
CA GLY A 66 -5.60 34.87 -7.42
C GLY A 66 -4.28 35.01 -8.20
N SER A 67 -4.36 35.29 -9.50
CA SER A 67 -3.17 35.37 -10.39
C SER A 67 -2.17 36.47 -9.97
N ALA A 68 -2.66 37.56 -9.39
CA ALA A 68 -1.85 38.70 -8.96
C ALA A 68 -0.88 38.35 -7.82
N VAL A 69 -1.23 37.39 -6.94
CA VAL A 69 -0.40 37.02 -5.78
C VAL A 69 0.96 36.47 -6.21
N ARG A 70 1.04 35.77 -7.35
CA ARG A 70 2.29 35.16 -7.83
C ARG A 70 3.29 36.22 -8.27
N THR A 71 2.81 37.23 -8.98
CA THR A 71 3.62 38.39 -9.37
C THR A 71 4.08 39.17 -8.14
N THR A 72 3.19 39.41 -7.18
CA THR A 72 3.53 40.12 -5.93
C THR A 72 4.55 39.34 -5.08
N LEU A 73 4.47 38.01 -5.07
CA LEU A 73 5.40 37.15 -4.34
C LEU A 73 6.63 36.74 -5.16
N GLY A 74 6.86 37.31 -6.35
CA GLY A 74 8.02 36.98 -7.20
C GLY A 74 8.10 35.50 -7.62
N ILE A 75 6.96 34.81 -7.71
CA ILE A 75 6.89 33.41 -8.15
C ILE A 75 6.88 33.40 -9.69
N PRO A 76 7.83 32.71 -10.37
CA PRO A 76 7.89 32.68 -11.83
C PRO A 76 6.60 32.12 -12.46
N ALA A 77 6.17 32.69 -13.59
CA ALA A 77 4.97 32.23 -14.31
C ALA A 77 5.17 30.86 -14.98
N ASP A 78 6.42 30.47 -15.21
CA ASP A 78 6.89 29.26 -15.87
C ASP A 78 7.53 28.25 -14.89
N ALA A 79 7.13 28.30 -13.63
CA ALA A 79 7.74 27.56 -12.53
C ALA A 79 7.46 26.03 -12.53
N GLY A 80 7.55 25.37 -13.69
CA GLY A 80 7.39 23.91 -13.84
C GLY A 80 6.18 23.34 -13.09
N LYS A 81 6.25 22.05 -12.68
CA LYS A 81 5.19 21.40 -11.87
C LYS A 81 5.28 21.75 -10.37
N LYS A 82 6.41 22.29 -9.91
CA LYS A 82 6.68 22.62 -8.49
C LYS A 82 7.77 23.69 -8.41
N PHE A 83 7.71 24.53 -7.39
CA PHE A 83 8.70 25.57 -7.12
C PHE A 83 9.06 25.62 -5.64
N LYS A 84 10.31 26.00 -5.35
CA LYS A 84 10.75 26.26 -3.97
C LYS A 84 10.37 27.69 -3.60
N PHE A 85 9.61 27.83 -2.53
CA PHE A 85 9.23 29.14 -2.00
C PHE A 85 10.01 29.42 -0.72
N ASP A 86 10.64 30.59 -0.67
CA ASP A 86 11.49 31.01 0.44
C ASP A 86 10.92 32.28 1.07
N LEU A 87 10.38 32.13 2.29
CA LEU A 87 9.74 33.21 3.04
C LEU A 87 10.70 34.36 3.34
N ALA A 88 12.01 34.08 3.46
CA ALA A 88 13.01 35.09 3.81
C ALA A 88 13.12 36.20 2.75
N LYS A 89 12.68 35.93 1.51
CA LYS A 89 12.70 36.89 0.41
C LYS A 89 11.52 37.87 0.44
N ILE A 90 10.51 37.62 1.29
CA ILE A 90 9.25 38.37 1.30
C ILE A 90 8.80 38.65 2.74
N PRO A 91 9.57 39.43 3.51
CA PRO A 91 9.35 39.62 4.95
C PRO A 91 8.02 40.33 5.27
N ASP A 92 7.47 41.10 4.33
CA ASP A 92 6.29 41.94 4.53
C ASP A 92 4.96 41.18 4.49
N PHE A 93 4.98 39.87 4.24
CA PHE A 93 3.79 39.05 4.06
C PHE A 93 3.80 37.79 4.94
N ASP A 94 2.63 37.41 5.45
CA ASP A 94 2.33 36.05 5.87
C ASP A 94 1.82 35.28 4.66
N VAL A 95 2.41 34.12 4.35
CA VAL A 95 2.03 33.33 3.17
C VAL A 95 1.32 32.06 3.62
N PHE A 96 0.15 31.82 3.04
CA PHE A 96 -0.71 30.69 3.31
C PHE A 96 -0.87 29.86 2.04
N VAL A 97 -0.71 28.55 2.17
CA VAL A 97 -0.77 27.61 1.05
C VAL A 97 -1.95 26.68 1.22
N GLN A 98 -2.72 26.52 0.14
CA GLN A 98 -3.86 25.62 0.11
C GLN A 98 -3.41 24.18 0.39
N SER A 99 -4.05 23.53 1.36
CA SER A 99 -3.89 22.11 1.62
C SER A 99 -5.00 21.32 0.96
N THR A 100 -4.61 20.30 0.20
CA THR A 100 -5.50 19.25 -0.28
C THR A 100 -5.47 18.01 0.64
N SER A 101 -4.64 18.01 1.69
CA SER A 101 -4.47 16.92 2.63
C SER A 101 -5.09 17.25 3.98
N TYR A 102 -5.91 16.34 4.50
CA TYR A 102 -6.51 16.43 5.84
C TYR A 102 -5.52 16.06 6.95
N ASN A 103 -4.48 15.26 6.63
CA ASN A 103 -3.41 14.85 7.54
C ASN A 103 -2.26 15.88 7.64
N ARG A 104 -2.34 16.99 6.89
CA ARG A 104 -1.31 18.03 6.94
C ARG A 104 -1.17 18.54 8.38
N ALA A 105 0.05 18.49 8.90
CA ALA A 105 0.34 19.03 10.22
C ALA A 105 0.32 20.57 10.18
N LEU A 106 -0.46 21.15 11.09
CA LEU A 106 -0.41 22.54 11.45
C LEU A 106 0.55 22.70 12.63
N MET A 107 1.46 23.68 12.55
CA MET A 107 2.48 23.90 13.57
C MET A 107 1.97 24.85 14.66
N PRO A 108 2.40 24.71 15.93
CA PRO A 108 2.12 25.72 16.96
C PRO A 108 2.58 27.10 16.52
N ASP A 109 1.93 28.14 17.07
CA ASP A 109 2.23 29.55 16.82
C ASP A 109 2.08 29.97 15.34
N THR A 110 1.26 29.22 14.60
CA THR A 110 0.86 29.56 13.23
C THR A 110 -0.63 29.83 13.14
N GLU A 111 -1.05 30.36 12.01
CA GLU A 111 -2.46 30.56 11.68
C GLU A 111 -2.90 29.65 10.53
N PHE A 112 -4.17 29.27 10.60
CA PHE A 112 -4.86 28.49 9.59
C PHE A 112 -6.03 29.30 9.05
N LEU A 113 -6.11 29.43 7.72
CA LEU A 113 -7.25 30.07 7.07
C LEU A 113 -8.22 28.99 6.60
N TYR A 114 -9.50 29.19 6.92
CA TYR A 114 -10.59 28.36 6.43
C TYR A 114 -11.58 29.21 5.62
N GLU A 115 -11.87 28.80 4.39
CA GLU A 115 -12.77 29.54 3.49
C GLU A 115 -14.24 29.37 3.87
N VAL A 116 -14.98 30.47 4.08
CA VAL A 116 -16.34 30.47 4.69
C VAL A 116 -17.44 31.18 3.87
N GLY A 117 -17.16 31.70 2.67
CA GLY A 117 -18.15 32.41 1.83
C GLY A 117 -18.74 31.56 0.68
N GLY A 118 -20.05 31.64 0.44
CA GLY A 118 -20.77 30.91 -0.63
C GLY A 118 -20.97 31.70 -1.93
N GLY A 119 -20.78 31.00 -3.08
CA GLY A 119 -21.40 31.17 -4.41
C GLY A 119 -21.28 32.51 -5.17
N GLY A 120 -20.51 32.54 -6.27
CA GLY A 120 -20.64 33.53 -7.35
C GLY A 120 -19.42 33.71 -8.27
N ASP A 121 -19.44 33.03 -9.43
CA ASP A 121 -18.88 33.38 -10.75
C ASP A 121 -17.41 33.80 -10.93
N GLU A 122 -16.54 32.80 -11.17
CA GLU A 122 -15.75 32.75 -12.42
C GLU A 122 -15.51 31.26 -12.77
N PRO A 123 -16.00 30.75 -13.91
CA PRO A 123 -15.72 29.38 -14.30
C PRO A 123 -14.22 29.23 -14.61
N ALA A 124 -13.60 28.19 -14.08
CA ALA A 124 -12.33 27.71 -14.61
C ALA A 124 -12.47 27.52 -16.13
N PRO A 125 -11.55 28.03 -16.96
CA PRO A 125 -11.70 27.96 -18.40
C PRO A 125 -11.77 26.50 -18.85
N ALA A 126 -12.88 26.15 -19.49
CA ALA A 126 -13.04 24.90 -20.21
C ALA A 126 -12.07 24.90 -21.41
N VAL A 127 -11.27 23.86 -21.56
CA VAL A 127 -10.45 23.66 -22.77
C VAL A 127 -10.86 22.34 -23.42
N THR A 128 -11.80 22.45 -24.36
CA THR A 128 -12.00 21.54 -25.47
C THR A 128 -10.80 21.63 -26.43
N PRO A 129 -10.44 20.55 -27.15
CA PRO A 129 -9.27 20.53 -28.03
C PRO A 129 -9.61 21.16 -29.39
N PRO A 130 -8.74 21.95 -30.03
CA PRO A 130 -8.93 22.29 -31.43
C PRO A 130 -8.24 21.25 -32.31
N ALA A 131 -9.04 20.67 -33.21
CA ALA A 131 -8.59 19.98 -34.40
C ALA A 131 -8.23 21.00 -35.51
N GLY A 132 -7.15 20.72 -36.23
CA GLY A 132 -6.95 20.99 -37.67
C GLY A 132 -7.03 22.42 -38.22
N GLY A 133 -5.90 22.97 -38.66
CA GLY A 133 -5.85 24.15 -39.53
C GLY A 133 -4.44 24.52 -40.02
N LYS A 134 -4.18 24.37 -41.33
CA LYS A 134 -2.89 24.37 -42.04
C LYS A 134 -2.05 25.67 -42.05
N LYS A 135 -0.72 25.45 -42.04
CA LYS A 135 0.40 26.07 -42.80
C LYS A 135 0.76 27.56 -42.58
N ARG A 136 2.04 27.79 -42.24
CA ARG A 136 3.07 28.35 -43.17
C ARG A 136 4.51 28.08 -42.69
N LYS A 137 5.37 27.82 -43.68
CA LYS A 137 6.84 27.60 -43.61
C LYS A 137 7.58 28.87 -43.20
N ALA A 138 8.66 28.71 -42.44
CA ALA A 138 9.88 29.50 -42.60
C ALA A 138 11.09 28.59 -42.32
N GLU A 139 12.07 28.65 -43.21
CA GLU A 139 13.31 27.88 -43.26
C GLU A 139 14.26 28.16 -42.10
N ALA A 140 15.00 27.13 -41.68
CA ALA A 140 16.30 27.29 -41.06
C ALA A 140 17.24 26.20 -41.60
N ALA A 141 18.36 26.64 -42.19
CA ALA A 141 19.49 25.84 -42.61
C ALA A 141 20.58 25.82 -41.49
N PRO A 142 21.56 24.89 -41.53
CA PRO A 142 22.04 24.17 -40.35
C PRO A 142 23.46 24.53 -39.90
N ALA A 143 23.79 24.19 -38.65
CA ALA A 143 25.13 23.89 -38.10
C ALA A 143 24.98 23.72 -36.56
N ALA A 144 25.70 22.90 -35.80
CA ALA A 144 26.68 21.85 -36.03
C ALA A 144 26.73 21.00 -34.73
N THR A 145 27.23 19.79 -34.88
CA THR A 145 27.44 18.74 -33.88
C THR A 145 28.34 19.11 -32.71
N ALA A 146 27.99 18.64 -31.50
CA ALA A 146 28.95 18.29 -30.46
C ALA A 146 28.47 17.04 -29.71
N ALA A 147 29.21 15.95 -29.89
CA ALA A 147 28.99 14.65 -29.29
C ALA A 147 29.81 14.51 -28.01
N THR A 148 29.24 13.93 -26.95
CA THR A 148 30.04 13.23 -25.93
C THR A 148 29.29 12.06 -25.28
N LYS A 149 29.68 10.86 -25.74
CA LYS A 149 29.86 9.58 -25.02
C LYS A 149 28.74 9.08 -24.06
N LYS A 150 27.85 8.26 -24.62
CA LYS A 150 27.18 7.16 -23.90
C LYS A 150 28.19 6.03 -23.65
N ARG A 151 28.32 5.62 -22.39
CA ARG A 151 29.03 4.39 -21.99
C ARG A 151 27.98 3.28 -21.94
N GLY A 152 28.09 2.32 -22.85
CA GLY A 152 27.16 1.19 -22.95
C GLY A 152 27.37 0.21 -21.80
N VAL A 153 26.27 -0.24 -21.22
CA VAL A 153 26.19 -1.53 -20.55
C VAL A 153 25.17 -2.33 -21.33
N LYS A 154 25.65 -3.43 -21.90
CA LYS A 154 24.93 -4.40 -22.69
C LYS A 154 24.04 -5.19 -21.71
N ALA A 155 22.72 -5.03 -21.79
CA ALA A 155 21.79 -5.89 -21.07
C ALA A 155 21.58 -7.15 -21.92
N GLU A 156 22.13 -8.27 -21.46
CA GLU A 156 21.71 -9.61 -21.89
C GLU A 156 20.67 -10.13 -20.87
N PRO A 157 19.68 -10.92 -21.32
CA PRO A 157 18.58 -11.36 -20.47
C PRO A 157 19.06 -12.50 -19.57
N GLU A 158 19.24 -12.21 -18.28
CA GLU A 158 19.43 -13.24 -17.26
C GLU A 158 18.09 -13.92 -16.99
N ALA A 159 17.96 -15.17 -17.44
CA ALA A 159 16.94 -16.08 -16.95
C ALA A 159 17.22 -16.37 -15.46
N GLU A 160 16.28 -16.00 -14.59
CA GLU A 160 16.34 -16.32 -13.15
C GLU A 160 16.41 -17.85 -12.94
N PRO A 161 17.42 -18.37 -12.23
CA PRO A 161 17.42 -19.77 -11.82
C PRO A 161 16.51 -19.97 -10.60
N ALA A 162 15.90 -21.16 -10.56
CA ALA A 162 14.88 -21.60 -9.63
C ALA A 162 15.20 -21.36 -8.14
N ALA A 163 14.12 -21.13 -7.38
CA ALA A 163 14.08 -20.94 -5.94
C ALA A 163 14.92 -21.98 -5.16
N GLY A 164 15.88 -21.50 -4.37
CA GLY A 164 16.49 -22.29 -3.31
C GLY A 164 15.48 -22.56 -2.20
N THR A 165 14.78 -23.68 -2.29
CA THR A 165 13.90 -24.20 -1.24
C THR A 165 14.76 -24.85 -0.16
N SER A 166 14.93 -24.21 1.00
CA SER A 166 15.23 -24.96 2.22
C SER A 166 14.04 -25.85 2.52
N ALA A 167 14.26 -27.14 2.77
CA ALA A 167 13.18 -28.04 3.19
C ALA A 167 12.47 -27.43 4.42
N PRO A 168 11.12 -27.47 4.46
CA PRO A 168 10.39 -26.99 5.63
C PRO A 168 10.85 -27.75 6.88
N PRO A 169 10.70 -27.17 8.08
CA PRO A 169 11.05 -27.86 9.31
C PRO A 169 10.38 -29.24 9.31
N PRO A 170 11.11 -30.31 9.71
CA PRO A 170 10.49 -31.62 9.82
C PRO A 170 9.27 -31.47 10.71
N ALA A 171 8.09 -31.88 10.20
CA ALA A 171 6.88 -31.86 10.98
C ALA A 171 7.20 -32.56 12.32
N PRO A 172 6.94 -31.92 13.48
CA PRO A 172 7.37 -32.48 14.74
C PRO A 172 6.80 -33.90 14.86
N PRO A 173 7.58 -34.86 15.39
CA PRO A 173 7.07 -36.20 15.65
C PRO A 173 5.82 -36.04 16.51
N GLY A 174 4.68 -36.54 16.01
CA GLY A 174 3.34 -36.25 16.51
C GLY A 174 3.15 -36.46 18.01
N GLY A 175 3.57 -35.48 18.79
CA GLY A 175 3.38 -35.36 20.22
C GLY A 175 2.58 -34.09 20.44
N GLY A 176 1.33 -34.25 20.90
CA GLY A 176 0.39 -33.15 21.14
C GLY A 176 0.78 -32.22 22.29
N GLY A 177 2.00 -31.70 22.29
CA GLY A 177 2.44 -30.63 23.18
C GLY A 177 1.78 -29.29 22.82
N PRO A 178 1.77 -28.32 23.75
CA PRO A 178 1.18 -27.01 23.51
C PRO A 178 1.95 -26.28 22.38
N MET A 179 1.21 -25.85 21.37
CA MET A 179 1.73 -25.08 20.24
C MET A 179 1.63 -23.59 20.54
N GLU A 180 2.75 -22.88 20.45
CA GLU A 180 2.83 -21.43 20.61
C GLU A 180 3.23 -20.80 19.28
N ILE A 181 2.37 -19.95 18.75
CA ILE A 181 2.61 -19.24 17.49
C ILE A 181 2.40 -17.75 17.66
N VAL A 182 3.35 -16.95 17.17
CA VAL A 182 3.22 -15.49 17.13
C VAL A 182 3.12 -15.02 15.68
N PHE A 183 2.15 -14.17 15.39
CA PHE A 183 2.07 -13.46 14.12
C PHE A 183 2.58 -12.03 14.31
N CYS A 184 3.68 -11.69 13.64
CA CYS A 184 4.25 -10.35 13.63
C CYS A 184 3.96 -9.69 12.28
N PHE A 185 3.20 -8.60 12.31
CA PHE A 185 2.83 -7.84 11.13
C PHE A 185 3.63 -6.54 11.05
N ASP A 186 4.22 -6.29 9.90
CA ASP A 186 4.56 -4.95 9.46
C ASP A 186 3.26 -4.14 9.31
N THR A 187 3.21 -2.98 9.95
CA THR A 187 2.02 -2.13 9.97
C THR A 187 2.17 -0.82 9.20
N THR A 188 3.16 -0.73 8.32
CA THR A 188 3.48 0.44 7.50
C THR A 188 2.59 0.56 6.26
N GLY A 189 2.72 1.68 5.52
CA GLY A 189 1.79 2.10 4.49
C GLY A 189 1.50 1.08 3.39
N SER A 190 2.52 0.36 2.94
CA SER A 190 2.44 -0.70 1.93
C SER A 190 1.58 -1.89 2.39
N MET A 191 1.54 -2.13 3.71
CA MET A 191 0.91 -3.28 4.35
C MET A 191 -0.52 -3.03 4.83
N TYR A 192 -1.02 -1.77 4.79
CA TYR A 192 -2.38 -1.44 5.24
C TYR A 192 -3.48 -2.32 4.62
N PRO A 193 -3.45 -2.67 3.32
CA PRO A 193 -4.48 -3.52 2.74
C PRO A 193 -4.42 -4.95 3.29
N CYS A 194 -3.22 -5.46 3.57
CA CYS A 194 -3.04 -6.73 4.25
C CYS A 194 -3.68 -6.72 5.65
N LEU A 195 -3.46 -5.66 6.42
CA LEU A 195 -4.07 -5.50 7.75
C LEU A 195 -5.59 -5.44 7.67
N ALA A 196 -6.15 -4.78 6.65
CA ALA A 196 -7.59 -4.72 6.43
C ALA A 196 -8.17 -6.13 6.19
N GLU A 197 -7.54 -6.94 5.34
CA GLU A 197 -7.97 -8.33 5.08
C GLU A 197 -7.89 -9.20 6.34
N VAL A 198 -6.83 -9.07 7.14
CA VAL A 198 -6.72 -9.77 8.43
C VAL A 198 -7.86 -9.36 9.36
N ARG A 199 -8.11 -8.05 9.56
CA ARG A 199 -9.17 -7.56 10.46
C ARG A 199 -10.56 -8.04 10.06
N LYS A 200 -10.85 -8.13 8.75
CA LYS A 200 -12.13 -8.65 8.25
C LYS A 200 -12.41 -10.10 8.67
N LYS A 201 -11.36 -10.93 8.84
CA LYS A 201 -11.48 -12.39 9.03
C LYS A 201 -10.88 -12.92 10.32
N ILE A 202 -10.21 -12.08 11.11
CA ILE A 202 -9.48 -12.53 12.30
C ILE A 202 -10.37 -13.26 13.30
N GLN A 203 -11.63 -12.84 13.45
CA GLN A 203 -12.56 -13.50 14.36
C GLN A 203 -12.87 -14.93 13.91
N ASP A 204 -13.02 -15.17 12.61
CA ASP A 204 -13.29 -16.49 12.05
C ASP A 204 -12.04 -17.38 12.13
N VAL A 205 -10.87 -16.82 11.81
CA VAL A 205 -9.56 -17.48 11.94
C VAL A 205 -9.32 -17.95 13.37
N VAL A 206 -9.45 -17.05 14.34
CA VAL A 206 -9.21 -17.35 15.76
C VAL A 206 -10.17 -18.42 16.26
N LYS A 207 -11.48 -18.29 15.97
CA LYS A 207 -12.48 -19.29 16.38
C LYS A 207 -12.17 -20.66 15.79
N ARG A 208 -11.83 -20.71 14.49
CA ARG A 208 -11.56 -21.93 13.76
C ARG A 208 -10.29 -22.63 14.27
N LEU A 209 -9.19 -21.90 14.42
CA LEU A 209 -7.94 -22.47 14.93
C LEU A 209 -8.07 -23.02 16.35
N HIS A 210 -8.81 -22.36 17.24
CA HIS A 210 -9.07 -22.90 18.58
C HIS A 210 -9.91 -24.16 18.58
N LYS A 211 -10.83 -24.30 17.60
CA LYS A 211 -11.65 -25.50 17.44
C LYS A 211 -10.81 -26.66 16.91
N ASP A 212 -9.96 -26.40 15.92
CA ASP A 212 -9.27 -27.45 15.19
C ASP A 212 -7.94 -27.85 15.86
N ILE A 213 -7.31 -26.92 16.59
CA ILE A 213 -6.02 -27.10 17.25
C ILE A 213 -6.20 -26.89 18.76
N ALA A 214 -6.49 -27.97 19.46
CA ALA A 214 -6.67 -27.94 20.91
C ALA A 214 -5.42 -27.41 21.62
N GLY A 215 -5.61 -26.38 22.45
CA GLY A 215 -4.54 -25.79 23.27
C GLY A 215 -3.60 -24.85 22.52
N ILE A 216 -3.90 -24.46 21.27
CA ILE A 216 -3.13 -23.43 20.56
C ILE A 216 -3.09 -22.12 21.35
N ARG A 217 -1.89 -21.59 21.59
CA ARG A 217 -1.67 -20.27 22.17
C ARG A 217 -1.14 -19.34 21.10
N MET A 218 -1.81 -18.21 20.92
CA MET A 218 -1.42 -17.23 19.93
C MET A 218 -0.95 -15.94 20.62
N ALA A 219 0.13 -15.38 20.10
CA ALA A 219 0.52 -14.00 20.34
C ALA A 219 0.38 -13.21 19.03
N LEU A 220 0.14 -11.91 19.16
CA LEU A 220 0.09 -11.00 18.02
C LEU A 220 1.08 -9.87 18.27
N MET A 221 1.84 -9.50 17.25
CA MET A 221 2.81 -8.43 17.29
C MET A 221 2.65 -7.55 16.05
N ALA A 222 2.91 -6.27 16.21
CA ALA A 222 2.89 -5.28 15.17
C ALA A 222 4.14 -4.42 15.28
N HIS A 223 4.78 -4.12 14.15
CA HIS A 223 5.95 -3.26 14.08
C HIS A 223 5.84 -2.24 12.95
N GLY A 224 6.40 -1.05 13.17
CA GLY A 224 6.62 -0.02 12.15
C GLY A 224 8.09 0.36 12.09
N ASP A 225 8.38 1.65 12.12
CA ASP A 225 9.73 2.19 12.19
C ASP A 225 10.06 2.72 13.60
N TYR A 226 11.35 2.90 13.91
CA TYR A 226 11.79 3.64 15.09
C TYR A 226 11.17 5.04 15.21
N MET A 227 10.94 5.73 14.09
CA MET A 227 10.34 7.07 14.06
C MET A 227 8.88 7.05 14.53
N ASP A 228 8.18 5.93 14.34
CA ASP A 228 6.78 5.74 14.74
C ASP A 228 6.60 5.70 16.26
N ALA A 229 7.66 5.40 17.04
CA ALA A 229 7.61 5.37 18.50
C ALA A 229 7.07 6.67 19.13
N THR A 230 7.21 7.81 18.43
CA THR A 230 6.75 9.12 18.91
C THR A 230 5.32 9.47 18.51
N THR A 231 4.71 8.72 17.59
CA THR A 231 3.37 8.99 17.04
C THR A 231 2.36 7.87 17.32
N THR A 232 2.82 6.62 17.28
CA THR A 232 2.01 5.41 17.39
C THR A 232 2.76 4.38 18.24
N TYR A 233 3.67 3.62 17.65
CA TYR A 233 4.58 2.66 18.30
C TYR A 233 5.66 2.24 17.30
N ASP A 234 6.84 1.86 17.78
CA ASP A 234 7.83 1.11 16.99
C ASP A 234 7.47 -0.38 16.97
N VAL A 235 7.23 -1.00 18.13
CA VAL A 235 6.73 -2.37 18.28
C VAL A 235 5.69 -2.44 19.40
N THR A 236 4.57 -3.12 19.14
CA THR A 236 3.54 -3.42 20.15
C THR A 236 3.07 -4.87 20.04
N TRP A 237 2.68 -5.49 21.15
CA TRP A 237 2.29 -6.90 21.15
C TRP A 237 1.18 -7.22 22.15
N LEU A 238 0.49 -8.32 21.85
CA LEU A 238 -0.33 -9.12 22.77
C LEU A 238 0.40 -10.43 23.01
N ASP A 239 0.75 -10.69 24.27
CA ASP A 239 1.42 -11.92 24.68
C ASP A 239 0.52 -13.16 24.53
N PHE A 240 1.13 -14.35 24.59
CA PHE A 240 0.48 -15.65 24.31
C PHE A 240 -0.78 -15.88 25.13
N THR A 241 -1.90 -16.04 24.43
CA THR A 241 -3.21 -16.27 25.05
C THR A 241 -4.05 -17.28 24.26
N THR A 242 -5.01 -17.90 24.95
CA THR A 242 -6.12 -18.68 24.37
C THR A 242 -7.44 -17.90 24.38
N ASP A 243 -7.42 -16.65 24.84
CA ASP A 243 -8.62 -15.81 24.89
C ASP A 243 -8.90 -15.22 23.49
N GLN A 244 -9.87 -15.83 22.83
CA GLN A 244 -10.32 -15.42 21.50
C GLN A 244 -10.76 -13.95 21.44
N LYS A 245 -11.38 -13.42 22.51
CA LYS A 245 -11.83 -12.03 22.55
C LYS A 245 -10.64 -11.09 22.63
N ARG A 246 -9.62 -11.41 23.44
CA ARG A 246 -8.40 -10.60 23.53
C ARG A 246 -7.67 -10.53 22.19
N LEU A 247 -7.53 -11.66 21.49
CA LEU A 247 -6.92 -11.72 20.16
C LEU A 247 -7.68 -10.84 19.16
N CYS A 248 -9.01 -10.99 19.08
CA CYS A 248 -9.84 -10.21 18.17
C CYS A 248 -9.81 -8.71 18.51
N ASN A 249 -9.93 -8.36 19.79
CA ASN A 249 -9.92 -6.96 20.22
C ASN A 249 -8.58 -6.30 19.92
N TRP A 250 -7.47 -6.99 20.21
CA TRP A 250 -6.14 -6.45 19.97
C TRP A 250 -5.91 -6.22 18.47
N ALA A 251 -6.15 -7.24 17.63
CA ALA A 251 -5.98 -7.12 16.17
C ALA A 251 -6.79 -5.97 15.55
N ASN A 252 -8.00 -5.72 16.06
CA ASN A 252 -8.84 -4.61 15.61
C ASN A 252 -8.42 -3.24 16.19
N SER A 253 -7.72 -3.22 17.33
CA SER A 253 -7.27 -1.98 17.99
C SER A 253 -5.91 -1.47 17.52
N VAL A 254 -5.04 -2.35 17.01
CA VAL A 254 -3.70 -1.97 16.53
C VAL A 254 -3.80 -0.88 15.49
N GLN A 255 -3.03 0.20 15.67
CA GLN A 255 -2.99 1.32 14.74
C GLN A 255 -2.02 1.04 13.59
N ALA A 256 -2.27 1.66 12.44
CA ALA A 256 -1.31 1.72 11.34
C ALA A 256 -0.12 2.64 11.70
N THR A 257 1.08 2.31 11.23
CA THR A 257 2.33 3.07 11.36
C THR A 257 2.74 3.69 10.03
N TYR A 258 3.75 4.58 10.01
CA TYR A 258 4.07 5.39 8.83
C TYR A 258 5.32 4.94 8.07
N GLY A 259 6.27 4.25 8.70
CA GLY A 259 7.51 3.76 8.07
C GLY A 259 8.59 4.82 7.84
N HIS A 260 8.20 6.02 7.38
CA HIS A 260 9.03 7.23 7.22
C HIS A 260 10.24 7.14 6.26
N ASP A 261 10.99 6.04 6.26
CA ASP A 261 12.00 5.67 5.27
C ASP A 261 11.63 4.35 4.56
N LEU A 262 12.60 3.60 4.02
CA LEU A 262 12.33 2.36 3.27
C LEU A 262 12.49 1.10 4.13
N ASP A 263 13.36 1.15 5.12
CA ASP A 263 13.64 0.01 6.00
C ASP A 263 12.73 0.15 7.22
N GLU A 264 12.42 -0.96 7.89
CA GLU A 264 11.53 -0.95 9.06
C GLU A 264 12.21 -1.67 10.23
N CYS A 265 11.70 -1.54 11.46
CA CYS A 265 12.39 -2.05 12.66
C CYS A 265 12.23 -3.58 12.88
N TYR A 266 12.38 -4.38 11.83
CA TYR A 266 12.29 -5.85 11.90
C TYR A 266 13.28 -6.46 12.90
N GLU A 267 14.50 -5.93 13.00
CA GLU A 267 15.51 -6.35 13.97
C GLU A 267 15.05 -6.11 15.42
N LEU A 268 14.35 -5.00 15.67
CA LEU A 268 13.73 -4.71 16.96
C LEU A 268 12.57 -5.68 17.23
N ALA A 269 11.73 -5.95 16.24
CA ALA A 269 10.63 -6.90 16.36
C ALA A 269 11.14 -8.31 16.72
N LEU A 270 12.18 -8.82 16.05
CA LEU A 270 12.82 -10.11 16.36
C LEU A 270 13.32 -10.15 17.81
N ARG A 271 14.01 -9.09 18.25
CA ARG A 271 14.47 -8.98 19.64
C ARG A 271 13.30 -8.99 20.62
N LYS A 272 12.21 -8.28 20.34
CA LYS A 272 11.02 -8.22 21.20
C LYS A 272 10.28 -9.55 21.26
N VAL A 273 10.20 -10.30 20.15
CA VAL A 273 9.70 -11.70 20.16
C VAL A 273 10.52 -12.56 21.11
N ARG A 274 11.85 -12.38 21.11
CA ARG A 274 12.77 -13.15 21.94
C ARG A 274 12.70 -12.77 23.42
N THR A 275 12.67 -11.48 23.74
CA THR A 275 12.88 -10.99 25.12
C THR A 275 11.60 -10.66 25.88
N GLU A 276 10.48 -10.40 25.21
CA GLU A 276 9.25 -9.91 25.85
C GLU A 276 8.09 -10.91 25.84
N LEU A 277 8.07 -11.88 24.90
CA LEU A 277 7.00 -12.87 24.85
C LEU A 277 7.25 -14.00 25.84
N SER A 278 6.18 -14.42 26.53
CA SER A 278 6.24 -15.42 27.59
C SER A 278 6.16 -16.84 27.05
N TRP A 279 7.17 -17.24 26.24
CA TRP A 279 7.28 -18.58 25.69
C TRP A 279 7.36 -19.65 26.79
N THR A 280 6.53 -20.68 26.69
CA THR A 280 6.52 -21.77 27.68
C THR A 280 7.68 -22.74 27.42
N PRO A 281 8.44 -23.18 28.43
CA PRO A 281 9.50 -24.17 28.22
C PRO A 281 8.96 -25.47 27.59
N GLY A 282 9.67 -26.00 26.58
CA GLY A 282 9.34 -27.28 25.94
C GLY A 282 8.17 -27.25 24.96
N THR A 283 7.64 -26.07 24.61
CA THR A 283 6.62 -25.93 23.56
C THR A 283 7.23 -25.97 22.16
N GLN A 284 6.39 -26.29 21.18
CA GLN A 284 6.68 -25.98 19.79
C GLN A 284 6.48 -24.48 19.56
N ARG A 285 7.49 -23.83 18.98
CA ARG A 285 7.53 -22.37 18.88
C ARG A 285 7.71 -21.92 17.44
N SER A 286 6.77 -21.11 16.98
CA SER A 286 6.78 -20.58 15.62
C SER A 286 6.54 -19.08 15.59
N LEU A 287 7.36 -18.36 14.83
CA LEU A 287 7.16 -16.95 14.50
C LEU A 287 6.78 -16.85 13.03
N VAL A 288 5.64 -16.23 12.75
CA VAL A 288 5.23 -15.84 11.40
C VAL A 288 5.54 -14.35 11.24
N MET A 289 6.62 -14.04 10.52
CA MET A 289 7.03 -12.67 10.21
C MET A 289 6.42 -12.25 8.87
N ILE A 290 5.58 -11.22 8.87
CA ILE A 290 4.78 -10.81 7.71
C ILE A 290 5.07 -9.34 7.38
N GLY A 291 5.61 -9.07 6.21
CA GLY A 291 5.92 -7.72 5.76
C GLY A 291 6.59 -7.69 4.38
N ASP A 292 6.94 -6.50 3.87
CA ASP A 292 7.49 -6.35 2.52
C ASP A 292 8.88 -5.69 2.44
N CYS A 293 9.41 -5.18 3.57
CA CYS A 293 10.68 -4.44 3.63
C CYS A 293 11.82 -5.20 4.35
N GLU A 294 12.98 -4.55 4.46
CA GLU A 294 14.18 -5.08 5.13
C GLU A 294 14.45 -4.36 6.48
N PRO A 295 15.20 -5.00 7.41
CA PRO A 295 15.55 -4.40 8.70
C PRO A 295 16.55 -3.24 8.55
N HIS A 296 16.51 -2.31 9.49
CA HIS A 296 17.57 -1.34 9.67
C HIS A 296 18.92 -1.99 9.99
N ALA A 297 19.99 -1.41 9.47
CA ALA A 297 21.35 -1.86 9.78
C ALA A 297 21.77 -1.53 11.24
N PRO A 298 22.72 -2.26 11.85
CA PRO A 298 23.19 -1.98 13.21
C PRO A 298 23.80 -0.60 13.42
N ASN A 299 24.21 0.08 12.34
CA ASN A 299 24.74 1.44 12.37
C ASN A 299 23.68 2.52 12.07
N PHE A 300 22.42 2.12 11.86
CA PHE A 300 21.33 3.06 11.69
C PHE A 300 21.19 3.93 12.94
N HIS A 301 21.03 5.24 12.72
CA HIS A 301 21.16 6.22 13.78
C HIS A 301 20.10 6.10 14.90
N LEU A 302 18.92 5.52 14.64
CA LEU A 302 17.89 5.28 15.66
C LEU A 302 17.98 3.90 16.32
N ASN A 303 18.69 2.95 15.70
CA ASN A 303 19.03 1.66 16.29
C ASN A 303 20.15 1.83 17.35
N LYS A 304 19.80 2.43 18.49
CA LYS A 304 20.77 2.80 19.55
C LYS A 304 21.50 1.59 20.15
N ASP A 305 20.83 0.45 20.17
CA ASP A 305 21.37 -0.80 20.73
C ASP A 305 22.20 -1.58 19.71
N LYS A 306 22.31 -1.09 18.46
CA LYS A 306 23.03 -1.74 17.36
C LYS A 306 22.59 -3.19 17.15
N ILE A 307 21.28 -3.40 17.21
CA ILE A 307 20.67 -4.71 17.03
C ILE A 307 21.04 -5.22 15.64
N ASP A 308 21.47 -6.48 15.59
CA ASP A 308 21.76 -7.20 14.35
C ASP A 308 20.72 -8.30 14.21
N TRP A 309 19.84 -8.17 13.22
CA TRP A 309 18.76 -9.13 12.99
C TRP A 309 19.27 -10.56 12.82
N LYS A 310 20.48 -10.77 12.28
CA LYS A 310 21.04 -12.12 12.12
C LYS A 310 21.35 -12.75 13.48
N LYS A 311 21.88 -11.96 14.41
CA LYS A 311 22.15 -12.42 15.78
C LYS A 311 20.85 -12.71 16.51
N GLU A 312 19.86 -11.84 16.39
CA GLU A 312 18.54 -12.07 17.00
C GLU A 312 17.86 -13.32 16.43
N THR A 313 18.03 -13.57 15.12
CA THR A 313 17.55 -14.78 14.44
C THR A 313 18.23 -16.05 14.96
N ASP A 314 19.56 -16.02 15.13
CA ASP A 314 20.32 -17.16 15.66
C ASP A 314 19.93 -17.44 17.12
N LEU A 315 19.73 -16.40 17.94
CA LEU A 315 19.26 -16.54 19.33
C LEU A 315 17.81 -17.06 19.42
N LEU A 316 16.95 -16.71 18.46
CA LEU A 316 15.59 -17.28 18.37
C LEU A 316 15.64 -18.77 18.04
N LEU A 317 16.54 -19.21 17.15
CA LEU A 317 16.75 -20.64 16.89
C LEU A 317 17.26 -21.37 18.14
N GLU A 318 18.19 -20.77 18.91
CA GLU A 318 18.65 -21.35 20.19
C GLU A 318 17.50 -21.54 21.19
N MET A 319 16.47 -20.69 21.12
CA MET A 319 15.21 -20.84 21.87
C MET A 319 14.23 -21.84 21.23
N GLY A 320 14.58 -22.50 20.13
CA GLY A 320 13.72 -23.43 19.41
C GLY A 320 12.61 -22.77 18.59
N VAL A 321 12.75 -21.48 18.26
CA VAL A 321 11.77 -20.75 17.44
C VAL A 321 12.10 -20.93 15.95
N HIS A 322 11.15 -21.46 15.19
CA HIS A 322 11.21 -21.54 13.73
C HIS A 322 10.48 -20.36 13.08
N ILE A 323 11.06 -19.75 12.04
CA ILE A 323 10.48 -18.54 11.40
C ILE A 323 9.86 -18.86 10.04
N TYR A 324 8.55 -18.66 9.94
CA TYR A 324 7.84 -18.53 8.68
C TYR A 324 7.97 -17.08 8.20
N ALA A 325 8.87 -16.85 7.26
CA ALA A 325 9.15 -15.56 6.67
C ALA A 325 8.19 -15.32 5.49
N VAL A 326 7.06 -14.67 5.76
CA VAL A 326 6.02 -14.33 4.78
C VAL A 326 6.34 -12.97 4.15
N GLN A 327 6.96 -13.01 2.99
CA GLN A 327 7.32 -11.82 2.22
C GLN A 327 6.12 -11.34 1.39
N ALA A 328 5.55 -10.22 1.78
CA ALA A 328 4.54 -9.53 1.01
C ALA A 328 5.13 -8.79 -0.19
N LEU A 329 4.34 -8.68 -1.26
CA LEU A 329 4.63 -7.91 -2.48
C LEU A 329 5.89 -8.34 -3.27
N ASN A 330 6.60 -9.36 -2.79
CA ASN A 330 7.78 -9.94 -3.42
C ASN A 330 8.79 -8.86 -3.88
N ARG A 331 9.10 -7.88 -3.02
CA ARG A 331 10.07 -6.82 -3.34
C ARG A 331 11.48 -7.40 -3.44
N GLY A 332 12.16 -7.15 -4.56
CA GLY A 332 13.50 -7.68 -4.81
C GLY A 332 14.50 -7.41 -3.68
N PRO A 333 14.64 -6.16 -3.19
CA PRO A 333 15.60 -5.81 -2.13
C PRO A 333 15.46 -6.64 -0.86
N SER A 334 14.22 -6.82 -0.36
CA SER A 334 13.96 -7.52 0.90
C SER A 334 14.07 -9.05 0.79
N THR A 335 14.06 -9.62 -0.41
CA THR A 335 14.05 -11.09 -0.63
C THR A 335 15.20 -11.81 0.08
N LYS A 336 16.39 -11.19 0.11
CA LYS A 336 17.56 -11.78 0.78
C LYS A 336 17.34 -11.91 2.29
N PHE A 337 16.70 -10.92 2.90
CA PHE A 337 16.39 -10.92 4.33
C PHE A 337 15.41 -12.05 4.68
N TYR A 338 14.27 -12.14 3.98
CA TYR A 338 13.26 -13.18 4.23
C TYR A 338 13.80 -14.61 4.02
N LYS A 339 14.55 -14.84 2.93
CA LYS A 339 15.18 -16.15 2.69
C LYS A 339 16.15 -16.54 3.80
N GLU A 340 16.92 -15.58 4.32
CA GLU A 340 17.91 -15.84 5.35
C GLU A 340 17.27 -16.05 6.73
N LEU A 341 16.16 -15.36 7.06
CA LEU A 341 15.36 -15.66 8.26
C LEU A 341 14.91 -17.11 8.28
N ALA A 342 14.28 -17.55 7.17
CA ALA A 342 13.80 -18.92 7.02
C ALA A 342 14.96 -19.93 7.09
N ARG A 343 16.03 -19.69 6.33
CA ARG A 343 17.19 -20.60 6.28
C ARG A 343 17.87 -20.76 7.64
N ARG A 344 18.07 -19.66 8.37
CA ARG A 344 18.73 -19.67 9.69
C ARG A 344 17.92 -20.44 10.72
N THR A 345 16.61 -20.30 10.70
CA THR A 345 15.74 -20.91 11.71
C THR A 345 15.11 -22.22 11.28
N HIS A 346 15.57 -22.82 10.17
CA HIS A 346 14.95 -24.01 9.57
C HIS A 346 13.44 -23.85 9.30
N GLY A 347 13.00 -22.62 9.01
CA GLY A 347 11.62 -22.29 8.66
C GLY A 347 11.37 -22.24 7.15
N CYS A 348 10.38 -21.45 6.73
CA CYS A 348 9.98 -21.34 5.32
C CYS A 348 9.94 -19.87 4.86
N HIS A 349 10.43 -19.63 3.64
CA HIS A 349 10.16 -18.38 2.93
C HIS A 349 8.91 -18.56 2.07
N LEU A 350 7.90 -17.71 2.32
CA LEU A 350 6.60 -17.78 1.65
C LEU A 350 6.32 -16.42 0.98
N ASN A 351 5.88 -16.42 -0.28
CA ASN A 351 5.58 -15.19 -1.01
C ASN A 351 4.08 -14.90 -0.98
N LEU A 352 3.69 -13.78 -0.38
CA LEU A 352 2.33 -13.25 -0.39
C LEU A 352 2.21 -12.14 -1.44
N ASN A 353 1.77 -12.50 -2.64
CA ASN A 353 1.55 -11.56 -3.74
C ASN A 353 0.14 -10.99 -3.74
N GLN A 354 -0.87 -11.73 -3.26
CA GLN A 354 -2.23 -11.24 -3.09
C GLN A 354 -2.60 -11.20 -1.60
N PHE A 355 -2.87 -10.02 -1.06
CA PHE A 355 -3.24 -9.86 0.34
C PHE A 355 -4.52 -10.60 0.75
N ALA A 356 -5.43 -10.82 -0.20
CA ALA A 356 -6.63 -11.64 0.03
C ALA A 356 -6.28 -13.08 0.48
N SER A 357 -5.09 -13.59 0.18
CA SER A 357 -4.63 -14.93 0.58
C SER A 357 -4.07 -14.98 2.00
N ILE A 358 -3.88 -13.87 2.71
CA ILE A 358 -3.19 -13.85 4.02
C ILE A 358 -3.83 -14.79 5.04
N VAL A 359 -5.17 -14.88 5.01
CA VAL A 359 -5.92 -15.79 5.89
C VAL A 359 -5.56 -17.25 5.60
N ASP A 360 -5.44 -17.63 4.33
CA ASP A 360 -5.03 -18.98 3.95
C ASP A 360 -3.58 -19.27 4.37
N PHE A 361 -2.68 -18.29 4.28
CA PHE A 361 -1.32 -18.42 4.79
C PHE A 361 -1.31 -18.67 6.30
N MET A 362 -2.02 -17.85 7.07
CA MET A 362 -2.09 -18.00 8.53
C MET A 362 -2.65 -19.37 8.93
N MET A 363 -3.76 -19.79 8.30
CA MET A 363 -4.39 -21.07 8.57
C MET A 363 -3.48 -22.24 8.18
N ALA A 364 -2.90 -22.22 6.98
CA ALA A 364 -2.04 -23.29 6.47
C ALA A 364 -0.78 -23.46 7.32
N ILE A 365 -0.15 -22.37 7.77
CA ILE A 365 1.00 -22.43 8.69
C ILE A 365 0.58 -23.08 10.01
N CYS A 366 -0.54 -22.66 10.61
CA CYS A 366 -1.03 -23.29 11.84
C CYS A 366 -1.31 -24.78 11.69
N TYR A 367 -1.96 -25.18 10.59
CA TYR A 367 -2.22 -26.60 10.32
C TYR A 367 -0.94 -27.39 10.04
N ARG A 368 0.05 -26.79 9.36
CA ARG A 368 1.37 -27.40 9.16
C ARG A 368 2.05 -27.69 10.49
N GLU A 369 2.06 -26.71 11.39
CA GLU A 369 2.65 -26.86 12.72
C GLU A 369 1.95 -27.95 13.53
N ARG A 370 0.63 -28.11 13.35
CA ARG A 370 -0.12 -29.20 13.97
C ARG A 370 0.20 -30.57 13.36
N GLY A 371 0.42 -30.66 12.06
CA GLY A 371 0.84 -31.89 11.40
C GLY A 371 0.45 -31.97 9.91
N ALA A 372 1.15 -32.85 9.17
CA ALA A 372 0.97 -33.00 7.73
C ALA A 372 -0.48 -33.32 7.32
N ASP A 373 -1.17 -34.21 8.05
CA ASP A 373 -2.56 -34.59 7.76
C ASP A 373 -3.53 -33.40 7.84
N GLN A 374 -3.30 -32.46 8.78
CA GLN A 374 -4.12 -31.26 8.93
C GLN A 374 -3.88 -30.28 7.78
N LEU A 375 -2.61 -30.11 7.37
CA LEU A 375 -2.28 -29.32 6.20
C LEU A 375 -2.92 -29.89 4.94
N GLU A 376 -2.85 -31.20 4.72
CA GLU A 376 -3.46 -31.88 3.57
C GLU A 376 -4.99 -31.78 3.56
N ALA A 377 -5.62 -31.91 4.73
CA ALA A 377 -7.07 -31.71 4.87
C ALA A 377 -7.46 -30.27 4.49
N TYR A 378 -6.69 -29.28 4.98
CA TYR A 378 -6.93 -27.88 4.63
C TYR A 378 -6.67 -27.59 3.15
N GLU A 379 -5.63 -28.16 2.55
CA GLU A 379 -5.37 -28.04 1.11
C GLU A 379 -6.54 -28.55 0.27
N LYS A 380 -7.11 -29.71 0.63
CA LYS A 380 -8.30 -30.28 -0.03
C LYS A 380 -9.51 -29.35 0.09
N GLU A 381 -9.71 -28.74 1.25
CA GLU A 381 -10.78 -27.75 1.45
C GLU A 381 -10.59 -26.54 0.53
N VAL A 382 -9.40 -25.91 0.54
CA VAL A 382 -9.09 -24.75 -0.32
C VAL A 382 -9.33 -25.09 -1.79
N ARG A 383 -8.91 -26.27 -2.24
CA ARG A 383 -9.12 -26.76 -3.60
C ARG A 383 -10.59 -26.94 -3.97
N SER A 384 -11.45 -27.20 -2.99
CA SER A 384 -12.90 -27.41 -3.21
C SER A 384 -13.72 -26.11 -3.26
N ARG A 385 -13.13 -24.96 -2.90
CA ARG A 385 -13.82 -23.66 -2.91
C ARG A 385 -14.17 -23.26 -4.34
N LYS A 386 -15.40 -22.78 -4.54
CA LYS A 386 -15.90 -22.29 -5.84
C LYS A 386 -15.77 -20.76 -5.94
N GLY A 387 -15.86 -20.21 -7.15
CA GLY A 387 -16.03 -18.76 -7.37
C GLY A 387 -14.76 -17.92 -7.25
N GLY A 388 -13.58 -18.46 -7.54
CA GLY A 388 -12.32 -17.70 -7.57
C GLY A 388 -11.60 -17.55 -6.23
N GLY A 389 -12.16 -18.06 -5.13
CA GLY A 389 -11.46 -18.23 -3.84
C GLY A 389 -10.82 -19.60 -3.66
N GLY A 390 -10.73 -20.38 -4.74
CA GLY A 390 -10.13 -21.72 -4.78
C GLY A 390 -8.62 -21.69 -5.02
N MET A 391 -8.06 -22.87 -5.25
CA MET A 391 -6.61 -23.05 -5.44
C MET A 391 -6.10 -22.29 -6.69
N ASN A 392 -5.26 -21.29 -6.47
CA ASN A 392 -4.55 -20.53 -7.51
C ASN A 392 -3.03 -20.84 -7.45
N ARG A 393 -2.22 -20.24 -8.34
CA ARG A 393 -0.77 -20.49 -8.38
C ARG A 393 -0.06 -20.20 -7.05
N GLU A 394 -0.42 -19.10 -6.39
CA GLU A 394 0.17 -18.70 -5.12
C GLU A 394 -0.14 -19.71 -4.01
N LEU A 395 -1.39 -20.15 -3.90
CA LEU A 395 -1.79 -21.15 -2.92
C LEU A 395 -1.17 -22.52 -3.23
N HIS A 396 -1.02 -22.89 -4.51
CA HIS A 396 -0.21 -24.04 -4.90
C HIS A 396 1.21 -23.97 -4.35
N GLN A 397 1.89 -22.83 -4.54
CA GLN A 397 3.24 -22.61 -4.02
C GLN A 397 3.28 -22.66 -2.48
N LEU A 398 2.31 -22.04 -1.79
CA LEU A 398 2.19 -22.08 -0.34
C LEU A 398 2.14 -23.54 0.16
N PHE A 399 1.18 -24.33 -0.34
CA PHE A 399 0.99 -25.69 0.12
C PHE A 399 2.15 -26.61 -0.24
N ASP A 400 2.74 -26.47 -1.43
CA ASP A 400 3.92 -27.25 -1.82
C ASP A 400 5.13 -26.94 -0.93
N VAL A 401 5.42 -25.67 -0.66
CA VAL A 401 6.51 -25.28 0.25
C VAL A 401 6.27 -25.80 1.65
N LEU A 402 5.07 -25.61 2.20
CA LEU A 402 4.73 -26.10 3.55
C LEU A 402 4.76 -27.62 3.64
N ALA A 403 4.40 -28.35 2.57
CA ALA A 403 4.47 -29.80 2.53
C ALA A 403 5.88 -30.34 2.26
N GLY A 404 6.83 -29.50 1.84
CA GLY A 404 8.18 -29.90 1.45
C GLY A 404 8.23 -30.55 0.08
N ARG A 405 7.25 -30.25 -0.77
CA ARG A 405 7.16 -30.72 -2.16
C ARG A 405 7.87 -29.72 -3.07
N THR A 406 8.45 -30.23 -4.15
CA THR A 406 8.87 -29.37 -5.26
C THR A 406 7.63 -28.81 -5.92
N THR A 407 7.57 -27.49 -6.11
CA THR A 407 6.45 -26.84 -6.81
C THR A 407 6.36 -27.39 -8.22
N THR A 408 5.30 -28.15 -8.50
CA THR A 408 5.05 -28.77 -9.82
C THR A 408 4.00 -28.03 -10.63
N PHE A 409 3.40 -26.97 -10.08
CA PHE A 409 2.41 -26.18 -10.79
C PHE A 409 3.05 -25.43 -11.97
N THR A 410 3.00 -26.08 -13.13
CA THR A 410 3.08 -25.44 -14.43
C THR A 410 1.67 -24.99 -14.79
N ALA A 411 1.43 -23.69 -14.99
CA ALA A 411 0.14 -23.26 -15.51
C ALA A 411 -0.15 -24.03 -16.80
N ALA A 412 -1.29 -24.72 -16.83
CA ALA A 412 -1.81 -25.25 -18.07
C ALA A 412 -2.17 -24.04 -18.95
N GLY A 413 -1.42 -23.85 -20.03
CA GLY A 413 -1.63 -22.78 -20.99
C GLY A 413 -0.98 -21.47 -20.57
N ALA A 414 0.24 -21.21 -21.08
CA ALA A 414 0.52 -19.85 -21.52
C ALA A 414 -0.67 -19.46 -22.40
N ALA A 415 -1.35 -18.37 -22.05
CA ALA A 415 -2.52 -17.89 -22.77
C ALA A 415 -2.27 -18.01 -24.28
N ASP A 416 -3.25 -18.58 -24.98
CA ASP A 416 -3.24 -18.63 -26.44
C ASP A 416 -3.02 -17.20 -26.96
N GLY A 417 -1.81 -16.89 -27.47
CA GLY A 417 -1.42 -15.55 -27.96
C GLY A 417 -0.32 -14.82 -27.15
N ASP A 418 0.09 -13.65 -27.65
CA ASP A 418 1.23 -12.82 -27.21
C ASP A 418 1.14 -12.24 -25.77
N LEU A 419 0.26 -12.77 -24.91
CA LEU A 419 0.05 -12.28 -23.55
C LEU A 419 1.16 -12.71 -22.59
N VAL A 420 1.91 -11.74 -22.09
CA VAL A 420 2.95 -11.94 -21.06
C VAL A 420 2.39 -11.58 -19.68
N PRO A 421 2.48 -12.49 -18.68
CA PRO A 421 1.97 -12.19 -17.34
C PRO A 421 2.79 -11.07 -16.69
N VAL A 422 2.12 -10.14 -16.02
CA VAL A 422 2.78 -9.13 -15.19
C VAL A 422 3.23 -9.74 -13.87
N LYS A 423 4.12 -9.02 -13.16
CA LYS A 423 4.51 -9.41 -11.80
C LYS A 423 3.25 -9.57 -10.91
N PRO A 424 3.04 -10.72 -10.25
CA PRO A 424 1.83 -10.99 -9.46
C PRO A 424 1.54 -9.97 -8.36
N SER A 425 2.58 -9.32 -7.83
CA SER A 425 2.45 -8.31 -6.77
C SER A 425 2.20 -6.88 -7.27
N ARG A 426 2.21 -6.64 -8.60
CA ARG A 426 1.93 -5.31 -9.16
C ARG A 426 0.54 -4.81 -8.76
N PHE A 427 -0.43 -5.72 -8.70
CA PHE A 427 -1.81 -5.40 -8.42
C PHE A 427 -2.32 -6.21 -7.22
N GLN A 428 -3.21 -5.61 -6.43
CA GLN A 428 -3.99 -6.28 -5.40
C GLN A 428 -5.44 -6.32 -5.83
N VAL A 429 -6.07 -7.50 -5.74
CA VAL A 429 -7.52 -7.63 -5.96
C VAL A 429 -8.23 -7.65 -4.63
N LEU A 430 -9.12 -6.67 -4.42
CA LEU A 430 -9.90 -6.52 -3.20
C LEU A 430 -11.38 -6.74 -3.49
N THR A 431 -12.06 -7.43 -2.59
CA THR A 431 -13.51 -7.66 -2.70
C THR A 431 -14.28 -6.38 -2.35
N VAL A 432 -15.28 -6.06 -3.16
CA VAL A 432 -16.23 -4.99 -2.92
C VAL A 432 -17.41 -5.56 -2.16
N ASP A 433 -17.44 -5.35 -0.85
CA ASP A 433 -18.47 -5.87 0.04
C ASP A 433 -19.80 -5.12 -0.11
N GLU A 434 -19.74 -3.80 -0.34
CA GLU A 434 -20.90 -2.93 -0.42
C GLU A 434 -20.81 -1.95 -1.59
N ARG A 435 -21.97 -1.51 -2.07
CA ARG A 435 -22.07 -0.55 -3.18
C ARG A 435 -21.52 0.79 -2.72
N CYS A 436 -20.40 1.20 -3.30
CA CYS A 436 -19.76 2.48 -2.98
C CYS A 436 -19.02 3.03 -4.20
N ASP A 437 -18.63 4.30 -4.18
CA ASP A 437 -17.71 4.83 -5.18
C ASP A 437 -16.25 4.48 -4.86
N ILE A 438 -15.37 4.55 -5.87
CA ILE A 438 -13.93 4.24 -5.72
C ILE A 438 -13.29 5.05 -4.59
N LYS A 439 -13.63 6.34 -4.45
CA LYS A 439 -13.04 7.19 -3.40
C LYS A 439 -13.39 6.65 -2.01
N THR A 440 -14.65 6.29 -1.81
CA THR A 440 -15.15 5.69 -0.56
C THR A 440 -14.50 4.33 -0.32
N PHE A 441 -14.43 3.47 -1.35
CA PHE A 441 -13.81 2.15 -1.25
C PHE A 441 -12.33 2.23 -0.83
N VAL A 442 -11.57 3.08 -1.50
CA VAL A 442 -10.13 3.31 -1.21
C VAL A 442 -9.94 3.86 0.19
N SER A 443 -10.78 4.80 0.63
CA SER A 443 -10.71 5.34 1.99
C SER A 443 -11.00 4.28 3.06
N ASN A 444 -12.01 3.45 2.83
CA ASN A 444 -12.45 2.43 3.79
C ASN A 444 -11.45 1.26 3.91
N ASN A 445 -10.72 0.95 2.85
CA ASN A 445 -9.71 -0.12 2.84
C ASN A 445 -8.28 0.41 3.07
N SER A 446 -8.14 1.66 3.52
CA SER A 446 -6.84 2.30 3.81
C SER A 446 -5.85 2.24 2.65
N LEU A 447 -6.34 2.30 1.41
CA LEU A 447 -5.52 2.31 0.20
C LEU A 447 -5.04 3.73 -0.11
N ILE A 448 -3.86 3.85 -0.71
CA ILE A 448 -3.35 5.14 -1.16
C ILE A 448 -4.06 5.53 -2.45
N PHE A 449 -4.88 6.58 -2.40
CA PHE A 449 -5.59 7.08 -3.57
C PHE A 449 -4.64 7.75 -4.56
N LYS A 450 -4.57 7.22 -5.79
CA LYS A 450 -3.87 7.83 -6.92
C LYS A 450 -4.68 7.63 -8.20
N THR A 451 -5.00 8.73 -8.88
CA THR A 451 -5.77 8.69 -10.13
C THR A 451 -5.10 7.77 -11.14
N GLY A 452 -5.86 6.87 -11.75
CA GLY A 452 -5.36 5.91 -12.74
C GLY A 452 -4.82 4.61 -12.16
N ARG A 453 -4.77 4.43 -10.83
CA ARG A 453 -4.32 3.19 -10.19
C ARG A 453 -5.42 2.26 -9.71
N GLY A 454 -6.67 2.66 -9.89
CA GLY A 454 -7.84 1.87 -9.53
C GLY A 454 -8.54 1.31 -10.76
N PHE A 455 -8.94 0.04 -10.70
CA PHE A 455 -9.58 -0.68 -11.78
C PHE A 455 -10.85 -1.34 -11.26
N TYR A 456 -11.97 -1.10 -11.93
CA TYR A 456 -13.24 -1.74 -11.59
C TYR A 456 -13.40 -3.03 -12.39
N GLU A 457 -13.99 -4.06 -11.79
CA GLU A 457 -14.33 -5.27 -12.53
C GLU A 457 -15.46 -5.00 -13.53
N PHE A 458 -15.22 -5.39 -14.77
CA PHE A 458 -16.10 -5.21 -15.91
C PHE A 458 -17.17 -6.31 -15.93
N THR A 459 -18.29 -6.03 -15.27
CA THR A 459 -19.39 -7.00 -15.08
C THR A 459 -20.65 -6.68 -15.89
N LYS A 460 -20.72 -5.53 -16.57
CA LYS A 460 -21.88 -5.11 -17.36
C LYS A 460 -21.46 -4.56 -18.72
N PRO A 461 -22.29 -4.69 -19.77
CA PRO A 461 -21.90 -4.22 -21.10
C PRO A 461 -21.59 -2.72 -21.13
N GLU A 462 -20.44 -2.31 -21.67
CA GLU A 462 -19.98 -0.91 -21.70
C GLU A 462 -19.12 -0.64 -22.94
N LYS A 463 -19.02 0.63 -23.33
CA LYS A 463 -18.04 1.07 -24.33
C LYS A 463 -16.73 1.43 -23.63
N ILE A 464 -15.66 0.71 -23.95
CA ILE A 464 -14.34 0.88 -23.35
C ILE A 464 -13.42 1.51 -24.39
N SER A 465 -12.71 2.59 -24.02
CA SER A 465 -11.70 3.20 -24.88
C SER A 465 -10.40 2.41 -24.79
N ASP A 466 -9.76 2.23 -25.93
CA ASP A 466 -8.38 1.81 -26.15
C ASP A 466 -7.31 2.57 -25.33
N LYS A 467 -7.61 3.80 -24.87
CA LYS A 467 -6.71 4.60 -24.03
C LYS A 467 -6.64 4.13 -22.58
N LYS A 468 -7.58 3.28 -22.13
CA LYS A 468 -7.61 2.75 -20.77
C LYS A 468 -6.73 1.51 -20.70
N GLU A 469 -6.05 1.32 -19.57
CA GLU A 469 -5.43 0.03 -19.28
C GLU A 469 -6.51 -1.01 -18.91
N VAL A 470 -6.35 -2.22 -19.46
CA VAL A 470 -7.20 -3.38 -19.19
C VAL A 470 -6.31 -4.44 -18.55
N VAL A 471 -6.75 -4.97 -17.41
CA VAL A 471 -6.09 -6.08 -16.72
C VAL A 471 -6.99 -7.31 -16.78
N LEU A 472 -6.49 -8.36 -17.40
CA LEU A 472 -7.12 -9.67 -17.44
C LEU A 472 -6.55 -10.52 -16.31
N VAL A 473 -7.40 -11.12 -15.50
CA VAL A 473 -7.00 -12.06 -14.45
C VAL A 473 -7.55 -13.43 -14.79
N ASP A 474 -6.67 -14.41 -14.98
CA ASP A 474 -7.06 -15.80 -15.22
C ASP A 474 -7.74 -16.36 -13.96
N LYS A 475 -8.96 -16.89 -14.09
CA LYS A 475 -9.74 -17.38 -12.94
C LYS A 475 -9.16 -18.66 -12.31
N THR A 476 -8.31 -19.39 -13.03
CA THR A 476 -7.68 -20.64 -12.58
C THR A 476 -6.31 -20.38 -11.99
N THR A 477 -5.43 -19.67 -12.70
CA THR A 477 -4.06 -19.47 -12.23
C THR A 477 -3.93 -18.26 -11.30
N GLY A 478 -4.81 -17.26 -11.46
CA GLY A 478 -4.68 -15.95 -10.83
C GLY A 478 -3.67 -15.03 -11.53
N ASP A 479 -3.08 -15.47 -12.65
CA ASP A 479 -2.14 -14.64 -13.41
C ASP A 479 -2.84 -13.42 -13.99
N MET A 480 -2.10 -12.31 -14.01
CA MET A 480 -2.60 -11.03 -14.49
C MET A 480 -1.87 -10.64 -15.78
N PHE A 481 -2.61 -10.13 -16.75
CA PHE A 481 -2.11 -9.74 -18.06
C PHE A 481 -2.63 -8.34 -18.38
N THR A 482 -1.81 -7.53 -19.06
CA THR A 482 -2.15 -6.16 -19.45
C THR A 482 -1.50 -5.85 -20.81
N GLY A 483 -1.74 -4.66 -21.34
CA GLY A 483 -1.15 -4.18 -22.59
C GLY A 483 -2.16 -4.10 -23.73
N PRO A 484 -1.71 -3.69 -24.94
CA PRO A 484 -2.55 -3.62 -26.13
C PRO A 484 -3.26 -4.95 -26.41
N GLU A 485 -2.61 -6.07 -26.18
CA GLU A 485 -3.14 -7.41 -26.40
C GLU A 485 -4.34 -7.71 -25.50
N ALA A 486 -4.32 -7.22 -24.24
CA ALA A 486 -5.45 -7.33 -23.32
C ALA A 486 -6.63 -6.43 -23.75
N CYS A 487 -6.34 -5.24 -24.28
CA CYS A 487 -7.35 -4.35 -24.86
C CYS A 487 -8.00 -4.97 -26.11
N ASP A 488 -7.19 -5.53 -27.00
CA ASP A 488 -7.63 -6.18 -28.24
C ASP A 488 -8.47 -7.42 -27.94
N MET A 489 -8.07 -8.24 -26.96
CA MET A 489 -8.80 -9.42 -26.53
C MET A 489 -10.24 -9.11 -26.10
N ILE A 490 -10.46 -7.95 -25.45
CA ILE A 490 -11.81 -7.54 -25.04
C ILE A 490 -12.52 -6.67 -26.08
N GLY A 491 -11.85 -6.30 -27.18
CA GLY A 491 -12.38 -5.40 -28.21
C GLY A 491 -12.49 -3.93 -27.78
N ALA A 492 -11.61 -3.47 -26.88
CA ALA A 492 -11.54 -2.06 -26.48
C ALA A 492 -11.21 -1.16 -27.69
N GLY A 493 -11.77 0.06 -27.71
CA GLY A 493 -11.63 0.99 -28.84
C GLY A 493 -12.67 0.78 -29.96
N GLY A 494 -13.42 -0.32 -29.94
CA GLY A 494 -14.50 -0.58 -30.88
C GLY A 494 -15.67 0.43 -30.84
N SER A 495 -16.47 0.44 -31.89
CA SER A 495 -17.64 1.34 -32.00
C SER A 495 -18.79 0.97 -31.05
N GLY A 496 -18.94 -0.33 -30.77
CA GLY A 496 -20.02 -0.93 -29.98
C GLY A 496 -19.75 -1.07 -28.48
N ARG A 497 -20.74 -1.59 -27.74
CA ARG A 497 -20.59 -2.00 -26.33
C ARG A 497 -20.04 -3.42 -26.29
N ILE A 498 -19.04 -3.63 -25.45
CA ILE A 498 -18.46 -4.95 -25.17
C ILE A 498 -19.37 -5.66 -24.17
N LYS A 499 -19.54 -6.99 -24.28
CA LYS A 499 -20.31 -7.80 -23.31
C LYS A 499 -19.34 -8.67 -22.49
N PRO A 500 -19.41 -8.69 -21.14
CA PRO A 500 -18.52 -9.51 -20.32
C PRO A 500 -18.65 -11.03 -20.54
N ALA A 501 -19.82 -11.50 -20.95
CA ALA A 501 -20.15 -12.93 -21.07
C ALA A 501 -19.34 -13.69 -22.15
N SER A 502 -18.49 -13.02 -22.94
CA SER A 502 -17.58 -13.68 -23.88
C SER A 502 -16.22 -14.06 -23.25
N LEU A 503 -16.04 -13.85 -21.94
CA LEU A 503 -14.75 -13.92 -21.25
C LEU A 503 -14.82 -14.82 -20.01
N ASP A 504 -15.40 -16.02 -20.15
CA ASP A 504 -15.73 -16.88 -19.00
C ASP A 504 -14.52 -17.36 -18.19
N SER A 505 -13.34 -17.49 -18.81
CA SER A 505 -12.08 -17.84 -18.11
C SER A 505 -11.43 -16.65 -17.39
N TRP A 506 -11.89 -15.43 -17.64
CA TRP A 506 -11.22 -14.20 -17.23
C TRP A 506 -12.08 -13.37 -16.28
N ARG A 507 -11.42 -12.73 -15.31
CA ARG A 507 -11.95 -11.50 -14.69
C ARG A 507 -11.30 -10.33 -15.40
N VAL A 508 -12.11 -9.37 -15.81
CA VAL A 508 -11.62 -8.24 -16.61
C VAL A 508 -11.74 -6.99 -15.77
N PHE A 509 -10.63 -6.29 -15.57
CA PHE A 509 -10.56 -5.06 -14.81
C PHE A 509 -10.19 -3.93 -15.74
N VAL A 510 -10.94 -2.83 -15.64
CA VAL A 510 -10.75 -1.68 -16.52
C VAL A 510 -10.35 -0.47 -15.69
N GLN A 511 -9.29 0.21 -16.12
CA GLN A 511 -8.78 1.38 -15.43
C GLN A 511 -9.87 2.46 -15.29
N SER A 512 -9.96 3.02 -14.09
CA SER A 512 -10.78 4.19 -13.80
C SER A 512 -9.91 5.40 -13.52
N THR A 513 -10.19 6.48 -14.25
CA THR A 513 -9.71 7.84 -13.91
C THR A 513 -10.74 8.63 -13.10
N SER A 514 -11.93 8.07 -12.89
CA SER A 514 -13.01 8.73 -12.15
C SER A 514 -13.05 8.26 -10.69
N TYR A 515 -13.16 9.23 -9.79
CA TYR A 515 -13.32 9.02 -8.35
C TYR A 515 -14.75 8.64 -7.96
N ASN A 516 -15.74 9.06 -8.76
CA ASN A 516 -17.17 8.80 -8.53
C ASN A 516 -17.66 7.52 -9.20
N ARG A 517 -16.76 6.72 -9.79
CA ARG A 517 -17.13 5.45 -10.41
C ARG A 517 -17.70 4.54 -9.32
N VAL A 518 -18.93 4.10 -9.50
CA VAL A 518 -19.60 3.19 -8.58
C VAL A 518 -19.05 1.78 -8.78
N LEU A 519 -18.62 1.17 -7.68
CA LEU A 519 -18.29 -0.24 -7.55
C LEU A 519 -19.53 -0.99 -7.07
N MET A 520 -19.74 -2.19 -7.60
CA MET A 520 -20.88 -3.01 -7.26
C MET A 520 -20.48 -4.04 -6.19
N PRO A 521 -21.38 -4.41 -5.26
CA PRO A 521 -21.14 -5.53 -4.36
C PRO A 521 -20.81 -6.81 -5.12
N ASP A 522 -20.09 -7.74 -4.47
CA ASP A 522 -19.70 -9.05 -4.99
C ASP A 522 -18.85 -8.97 -6.27
N THR A 523 -18.18 -7.83 -6.47
CA THR A 523 -17.19 -7.63 -7.54
C THR A 523 -15.82 -7.31 -6.96
N GLY A 524 -14.79 -7.34 -7.79
CA GLY A 524 -13.44 -6.94 -7.45
C GLY A 524 -13.17 -5.47 -7.76
N PHE A 525 -12.33 -4.88 -6.92
CA PHE A 525 -11.58 -3.69 -7.22
C PHE A 525 -10.10 -4.06 -7.26
N LEU A 526 -9.48 -3.85 -8.42
CA LEU A 526 -8.05 -4.11 -8.61
C LEU A 526 -7.29 -2.80 -8.43
N TYR A 527 -6.28 -2.83 -7.59
CA TYR A 527 -5.48 -1.67 -7.20
C TYR A 527 -4.02 -1.90 -7.54
N GLU A 528 -3.40 -0.94 -8.24
CA GLU A 528 -1.97 -0.97 -8.54
C GLU A 528 -1.15 -0.45 -7.37
N VAL A 529 -0.33 -1.33 -6.80
CA VAL A 529 0.55 -1.04 -5.66
C VAL A 529 1.53 0.07 -6.04
N ASP A 530 1.73 1.07 -5.17
CA ASP A 530 2.73 2.11 -5.41
C ASP A 530 4.13 1.56 -5.10
N PRO A 531 5.03 1.43 -6.09
CA PRO A 531 6.38 0.92 -5.84
C PRO A 531 7.22 1.88 -4.98
N ASP A 532 6.82 3.15 -4.90
CA ASP A 532 7.47 4.20 -4.11
C ASP A 532 6.92 4.31 -2.67
N HIS A 533 6.00 3.42 -2.28
CA HIS A 533 5.55 3.23 -0.89
C HIS A 533 5.86 1.83 -0.44
#